data_AF-A0A2W4P5H7-F1
#
_entry.id   AF-A0A2W4P5H7-F1
#
_cell.length_a   1.000
_cell.length_b   1.000
_cell.length_c   1.000
_cell.angle_alpha   90.00
_cell.angle_beta   90.00
_cell.angle_gamma   90.00
#
_symmetry.space_group_name_H-M   'P 1'
#
loop_
_entity.id
_entity.type
_entity.pdbx_description
1 polymer ?
#
loop_
_entity_poly.entity_id
_entity_poly.type
_entity_poly.pdbx_seq_one_letter_code
_entity_poly.pdbx_strand_id
1 'polypeptide(L)'
;MLLTSLIYLIRHALVLAGLLKGPILRLFEKYGDEEPFYYPLPGMLVALSVFVLALGILVAPYVRAFYLPAGPALILLILAWIAWDRREVARRHPEIFMVYPRWINHLREYTTREERRRIAYMWLHLPWRTRLHYNSNDRAFLLWTDLLVLSTGERNN
;
A
#
# COMPACT_ATOMS: atom_id res chain seq x y z
N MET A 1 -15.36 -7.02 -13.99
CA MET A 1 -14.71 -7.76 -12.89
C MET A 1 -13.21 -7.97 -13.12
N LEU A 2 -12.77 -8.49 -14.28
CA LEU A 2 -11.34 -8.64 -14.60
C LEU A 2 -10.55 -7.32 -14.60
N LEU A 3 -11.06 -6.30 -15.31
CA LEU A 3 -10.38 -5.01 -15.39
C LEU A 3 -10.28 -4.33 -14.02
N THR A 4 -11.33 -4.42 -13.20
CA THR A 4 -11.37 -3.84 -11.85
C THR A 4 -10.39 -4.52 -10.90
N SER A 5 -10.29 -5.85 -10.93
CA SER A 5 -9.32 -6.58 -10.09
C SER A 5 -7.89 -6.35 -10.57
N LEU A 6 -7.67 -6.27 -11.89
CA LEU A 6 -6.37 -5.95 -12.47
C LEU A 6 -5.89 -4.55 -12.08
N ILE A 7 -6.75 -3.53 -12.20
CA ILE A 7 -6.44 -2.16 -11.75
C ILE A 7 -6.12 -2.14 -10.26
N TYR A 8 -6.85 -2.91 -9.45
CA TYR A 8 -6.60 -2.99 -8.00
C TYR A 8 -5.26 -3.65 -7.68
N LEU A 9 -4.89 -4.71 -8.39
CA LEU A 9 -3.59 -5.39 -8.28
C LEU A 9 -2.44 -4.49 -8.74
N ILE A 10 -2.58 -3.82 -9.88
CA ILE A 10 -1.60 -2.84 -10.39
C ILE A 10 -1.42 -1.72 -9.37
N ARG A 11 -2.52 -1.18 -8.81
CA ARG A 11 -2.45 -0.15 -7.77
C ARG A 11 -1.66 -0.62 -6.55
N HIS A 12 -1.87 -1.86 -6.09
CA HIS A 12 -1.13 -2.39 -4.94
C HIS A 12 0.33 -2.66 -5.28
N ALA A 13 0.63 -3.18 -6.47
CA ALA A 13 1.99 -3.37 -6.96
C ALA A 13 2.75 -2.03 -7.04
N LEU A 14 2.11 -0.98 -7.54
CA LEU A 14 2.69 0.37 -7.59
C LEU A 14 2.92 0.98 -6.20
N VAL A 15 2.07 0.67 -5.22
CA VAL A 15 2.26 1.09 -3.83
C VAL A 15 3.46 0.36 -3.21
N LEU A 16 3.55 -0.96 -3.40
CA LEU A 16 4.68 -1.77 -2.92
C LEU A 16 6.00 -1.38 -3.61
N ALA A 17 5.95 -1.04 -4.90
CA ALA A 17 7.10 -0.53 -5.65
C ALA A 17 7.53 0.89 -5.21
N GLY A 18 6.74 1.58 -4.38
CA GLY A 18 7.03 2.95 -3.93
C GLY A 18 6.64 4.06 -4.91
N LEU A 19 6.09 3.71 -6.07
CA LEU A 19 5.67 4.65 -7.12
C LEU A 19 4.39 5.40 -6.75
N LEU A 20 3.51 4.78 -5.94
CA LEU A 20 2.29 5.43 -5.45
C LEU A 20 2.40 5.75 -3.96
N LYS A 21 2.85 6.98 -3.65
CA LYS A 21 3.05 7.45 -2.28
C LYS A 21 1.75 7.91 -1.61
N GLY A 22 0.80 8.39 -2.41
CA GLY A 22 -0.46 8.97 -1.93
C GLY A 22 -1.32 8.07 -1.02
N PRO A 23 -1.54 6.78 -1.32
CA PRO A 23 -2.31 5.89 -0.45
C PRO A 23 -1.73 5.75 0.94
N ILE A 24 -0.39 5.75 1.05
CA ILE A 24 0.30 5.62 2.34
C ILE A 24 0.26 6.94 3.10
N LEU A 25 0.48 8.07 2.42
CA LEU A 25 0.43 9.39 3.05
C LEU A 25 -0.97 9.71 3.60
N ARG A 26 -2.06 9.32 2.93
CA ARG A 26 -3.43 9.41 3.48
C ARG A 26 -3.61 8.64 4.79
N LEU A 27 -2.83 7.57 4.99
CA LEU A 27 -2.91 6.80 6.22
C LEU A 27 -2.30 7.57 7.41
N PHE A 28 -1.27 8.39 7.16
CA PHE A 28 -0.65 9.25 8.16
C PHE A 28 -1.50 10.47 8.55
N GLU A 29 -2.42 10.92 7.70
CA GLU A 29 -3.34 12.02 8.01
C GLU A 29 -4.34 11.64 9.13
N LYS A 30 -4.75 10.37 9.20
CA LYS A 30 -5.83 9.95 10.09
C LYS A 30 -5.41 10.04 11.57
N TYR A 31 -6.15 10.82 12.36
CA TYR A 31 -6.03 10.85 13.82
C TYR A 31 -6.43 9.50 14.41
N GLY A 32 -5.51 8.89 15.15
CA GLY A 32 -5.70 7.67 15.94
C GLY A 32 -4.52 7.52 16.89
N ASP A 33 -4.68 6.79 18.00
CA ASP A 33 -3.62 6.63 18.99
C ASP A 33 -2.49 5.71 18.51
N GLU A 34 -2.80 4.75 17.63
CA GLU A 34 -1.83 3.81 17.06
C GLU A 34 -1.15 4.36 15.79
N GLU A 35 0.12 3.99 15.57
CA GLU A 35 0.77 4.29 14.30
C GLU A 35 0.03 3.59 13.14
N PRO A 36 -0.34 4.34 12.09
CA PRO A 36 -1.12 3.79 10.99
C PRO A 36 -0.39 2.64 10.28
N PHE A 37 -1.04 1.47 10.27
CA PHE A 37 -0.54 0.20 9.75
C PHE A 37 -1.07 -0.03 8.32
N TYR A 38 -0.21 0.05 7.30
CA TYR A 38 -0.60 -0.24 5.91
C TYR A 38 -0.40 -1.73 5.62
N TYR A 39 -1.48 -2.51 5.61
CA TYR A 39 -1.44 -3.95 5.37
C TYR A 39 -2.18 -4.33 4.08
N PRO A 40 -1.48 -4.28 2.92
CA PRO A 40 -2.09 -4.52 1.62
C PRO A 40 -2.44 -6.00 1.40
N LEU A 41 -1.82 -6.92 2.14
CA LEU A 41 -1.79 -8.35 1.86
C LEU A 41 -3.19 -9.01 1.78
N PRO A 42 -4.13 -8.79 2.72
CA PRO A 42 -5.47 -9.38 2.62
C PRO A 42 -6.24 -8.84 1.41
N GLY A 43 -6.11 -7.54 1.13
CA GLY A 43 -6.75 -6.91 -0.02
C GLY A 43 -6.21 -7.43 -1.35
N MET A 44 -4.90 -7.66 -1.44
CA MET A 44 -4.26 -8.26 -2.63
C MET A 44 -4.71 -9.71 -2.85
N LEU A 45 -4.79 -10.52 -1.79
CA LEU A 45 -5.24 -11.91 -1.89
C LEU A 45 -6.70 -12.02 -2.35
N VAL A 46 -7.58 -11.16 -1.84
CA VAL A 46 -8.97 -11.09 -2.32
C VAL A 46 -9.02 -10.69 -3.80
N ALA A 47 -8.30 -9.63 -4.18
CA ALA A 47 -8.27 -9.18 -5.57
C ALA A 47 -7.68 -10.23 -6.53
N LEU A 48 -6.68 -10.98 -6.09
CA LEU A 48 -6.09 -12.08 -6.83
C LEU A 48 -7.07 -13.24 -6.97
N SER A 49 -7.79 -13.61 -5.90
CA SER A 49 -8.84 -14.63 -5.95
C SER A 49 -9.93 -14.28 -6.98
N VAL A 50 -10.44 -13.05 -6.94
CA VAL A 50 -11.43 -12.56 -7.92
C VAL A 50 -10.87 -12.56 -9.34
N PHE A 51 -9.60 -12.21 -9.52
CA PHE A 51 -8.94 -12.25 -10.83
C PHE A 51 -8.82 -13.68 -11.36
N VAL A 52 -8.38 -14.64 -10.53
CA VAL A 52 -8.26 -16.06 -10.89
C VAL A 52 -9.62 -16.66 -11.25
N LEU A 53 -10.68 -16.35 -10.48
CA LEU A 53 -12.06 -16.77 -10.83
C LEU A 53 -12.49 -16.20 -12.18
N ALA A 54 -12.31 -14.90 -12.37
CA ALA A 54 -12.81 -14.23 -13.56
C ALA A 54 -12.02 -14.63 -14.82
N LEU A 55 -10.72 -14.89 -14.70
CA LEU A 55 -9.90 -15.45 -15.77
C LEU A 55 -10.31 -16.90 -16.08
N GLY A 56 -10.57 -17.66 -15.03
CA GLY A 56 -11.09 -19.01 -15.10
C GLY A 56 -12.38 -19.14 -15.90
N ILE A 57 -13.36 -18.28 -15.61
CA ILE A 57 -14.64 -18.22 -16.34
C ILE A 57 -14.41 -17.90 -17.82
N LEU A 58 -13.46 -17.02 -18.14
CA LEU A 58 -13.15 -16.63 -19.51
C LEU A 58 -12.46 -17.75 -20.30
N VAL A 59 -11.62 -18.55 -19.64
CA VAL A 59 -10.87 -19.66 -20.25
C VAL A 59 -11.64 -20.98 -20.22
N ALA A 60 -12.65 -21.12 -19.35
CA ALA A 60 -13.53 -22.30 -19.24
C ALA A 60 -14.13 -22.81 -20.56
N PRO A 61 -14.57 -21.98 -21.54
CA PRO A 61 -15.07 -22.51 -22.81
C PRO A 61 -13.97 -23.16 -23.69
N TYR A 62 -12.69 -22.82 -23.46
CA TYR A 62 -11.55 -23.34 -24.21
C TYR A 62 -10.89 -24.55 -23.54
N VAL A 63 -11.12 -24.73 -22.25
CA VAL A 63 -10.51 -25.79 -21.45
C VAL A 63 -11.63 -26.66 -20.89
N ARG A 64 -11.71 -27.93 -21.29
CA ARG A 64 -12.73 -28.92 -20.85
C ARG A 64 -12.75 -29.24 -19.34
N ALA A 65 -12.12 -28.42 -18.51
CA ALA A 65 -12.01 -28.59 -17.07
C ALA A 65 -12.71 -27.45 -16.32
N PHE A 66 -14.02 -27.61 -16.12
CA PHE A 66 -14.91 -26.64 -15.49
C PHE A 66 -14.51 -26.27 -14.04
N TYR A 67 -13.78 -27.14 -13.32
CA TYR A 67 -13.44 -26.97 -11.90
C TYR A 67 -12.08 -26.32 -11.62
N LEU A 68 -11.25 -26.11 -12.64
CA LEU A 68 -9.86 -25.67 -12.49
C LEU A 68 -9.67 -24.28 -11.81
N PRO A 69 -10.56 -23.28 -11.99
CA PRO A 69 -10.33 -21.96 -11.39
C PRO A 69 -10.93 -21.77 -9.98
N ALA A 70 -11.92 -22.58 -9.60
CA ALA A 70 -12.62 -22.43 -8.31
C ALA A 70 -11.74 -22.86 -7.13
N GLY A 71 -11.00 -23.96 -7.28
CA GLY A 71 -10.07 -24.47 -6.25
C GLY A 71 -9.01 -23.45 -5.81
N PRO A 72 -8.14 -22.97 -6.71
CA PRO A 72 -7.10 -21.99 -6.35
C PRO A 72 -7.69 -20.68 -5.84
N ALA A 73 -8.83 -20.22 -6.36
CA ALA A 73 -9.49 -19.03 -5.86
C ALA A 73 -10.02 -19.17 -4.43
N LEU A 74 -10.60 -20.32 -4.08
CA LEU A 74 -11.06 -20.62 -2.72
C LEU A 74 -9.88 -20.68 -1.75
N ILE A 75 -8.76 -21.30 -2.14
CA ILE A 75 -7.53 -21.32 -1.34
C ILE A 75 -7.05 -19.87 -1.07
N LEU A 76 -7.03 -19.01 -2.10
CA LEU A 76 -6.67 -17.61 -1.95
C LEU A 76 -7.61 -16.82 -1.03
N LEU A 77 -8.92 -17.11 -1.05
CA LEU A 77 -9.90 -16.52 -0.13
C LEU A 77 -9.68 -16.97 1.31
N ILE A 78 -9.41 -18.27 1.53
CA ILE A 78 -9.11 -18.81 2.86
C ILE A 78 -7.83 -18.16 3.39
N LEU A 79 -6.78 -18.05 2.58
CA LEU A 79 -5.55 -17.34 2.94
C LEU A 79 -5.80 -15.86 3.24
N ALA A 80 -6.67 -15.19 2.46
CA ALA A 80 -7.04 -13.80 2.73
C ALA A 80 -7.77 -13.64 4.08
N TRP A 81 -8.65 -14.60 4.40
CA TRP A 81 -9.37 -14.64 5.67
C TRP A 81 -8.42 -14.87 6.84
N ILE A 82 -7.50 -15.83 6.73
CA ILE A 82 -6.46 -16.08 7.74
C ILE A 82 -5.57 -14.84 7.93
N ALA A 83 -5.16 -14.20 6.83
CA ALA A 83 -4.37 -12.97 6.89
C ALA A 83 -5.14 -11.81 7.52
N TRP A 84 -6.47 -11.75 7.36
CA TRP A 84 -7.32 -10.77 8.03
C TRP A 84 -7.45 -11.05 9.53
N ASP A 85 -7.72 -12.30 9.91
CA ASP A 85 -7.85 -12.73 11.30
C ASP A 85 -6.54 -12.52 12.10
N ARG A 86 -5.41 -12.86 11.48
CA ARG A 86 -4.07 -12.76 12.09
C ARG A 86 -3.41 -11.39 11.93
N ARG A 87 -4.18 -10.32 11.67
CA ARG A 87 -3.65 -8.96 11.51
C ARG A 87 -2.80 -8.49 12.68
N GLU A 88 -3.15 -8.88 13.90
CA GLU A 88 -2.40 -8.52 15.10
C GLU A 88 -1.00 -9.16 15.14
N VAL A 89 -0.83 -10.36 14.57
CA VAL A 89 0.48 -11.01 14.44
C VAL A 89 1.36 -10.24 13.46
N ALA A 90 0.78 -9.76 12.36
CA ALA A 90 1.48 -8.91 11.40
C ALA A 90 1.86 -7.54 11.99
N ARG A 91 1.13 -7.04 13.02
CA ARG A 91 1.55 -5.86 13.78
C ARG A 91 2.74 -6.12 14.69
N ARG A 92 2.86 -7.33 15.25
CA ARG A 92 3.96 -7.70 16.17
C ARG A 92 5.29 -7.96 15.46
N HIS A 93 5.26 -8.38 14.19
CA HIS A 93 6.46 -8.65 13.38
C HIS A 93 6.45 -7.84 12.07
N PRO A 94 6.52 -6.51 12.15
CA PRO A 94 6.48 -5.66 10.96
C PRO A 94 7.64 -5.96 10.01
N GLU A 95 8.84 -6.31 10.50
CA GLU A 95 10.00 -6.60 9.64
C GLU A 95 9.82 -7.79 8.67
N ILE A 96 9.01 -8.79 9.03
CA ILE A 96 8.80 -9.99 8.20
C ILE A 96 7.60 -9.80 7.26
N PHE A 97 6.54 -9.16 7.75
CA PHE A 97 5.27 -9.04 7.01
C PHE A 97 5.15 -7.73 6.23
N MET A 98 6.16 -6.84 6.29
CA MET A 98 6.16 -5.55 5.58
C MET A 98 7.35 -5.42 4.63
N VAL A 99 7.04 -5.41 3.34
CA VAL A 99 7.91 -4.77 2.35
C VAL A 99 7.44 -3.34 2.21
N TYR A 100 7.86 -2.49 3.14
CA TYR A 100 7.71 -1.05 2.97
C TYR A 100 8.65 -0.57 1.85
N PRO A 101 8.21 0.38 1.01
CA PRO A 101 9.12 1.04 0.07
C PRO A 101 10.30 1.69 0.80
N ARG A 102 11.48 1.72 0.19
CA ARG A 102 12.68 2.29 0.83
C ARG A 102 12.47 3.72 1.34
N TRP A 103 11.72 4.54 0.60
CA TRP A 103 11.46 5.94 0.96
C TRP A 103 10.72 6.10 2.30
N ILE A 104 9.83 5.16 2.69
CA ILE A 104 9.07 5.30 3.94
C ILE A 104 9.88 4.87 5.15
N ASN A 105 10.76 3.88 4.99
CA ASN A 105 11.70 3.50 6.03
C ASN A 105 12.65 4.67 6.31
N HIS A 106 13.22 5.24 5.24
CA HIS A 106 14.04 6.45 5.33
C HIS A 106 13.27 7.58 6.02
N LEU A 107 12.04 7.90 5.59
CA LEU A 107 11.23 8.94 6.22
C LEU A 107 11.02 8.69 7.72
N ARG A 108 10.77 7.44 8.14
CA ARG A 108 10.53 7.08 9.54
C ARG A 108 11.78 7.20 10.42
N GLU A 109 12.97 7.02 9.85
CA GLU A 109 14.24 7.06 10.60
C GLU A 109 14.55 8.44 11.17
N TYR A 110 14.18 9.52 10.47
CA TYR A 110 14.54 10.90 10.88
C TYR A 110 13.34 11.80 11.17
N THR A 111 12.11 11.32 11.03
CA THR A 111 10.92 12.13 11.34
C THR A 111 10.18 11.63 12.57
N THR A 112 9.55 12.58 13.27
CA THR A 112 8.59 12.29 14.33
C THR A 112 7.21 11.96 13.75
N ARG A 113 6.31 11.46 14.62
CA ARG A 113 4.92 11.17 14.25
C ARG A 113 4.17 12.42 13.77
N GLU A 114 4.37 13.55 14.43
CA GLU A 114 3.71 14.81 14.09
C GLU A 114 4.24 15.40 12.77
N GLU A 115 5.54 15.26 12.51
CA GLU A 115 6.13 15.65 11.23
C GLU A 115 5.57 14.83 10.07
N ARG A 116 5.44 13.49 10.23
CA ARG A 116 4.80 12.63 9.22
C ARG A 116 3.35 13.01 8.94
N ARG A 117 2.59 13.36 9.98
CA ARG A 117 1.20 13.85 9.85
C ARG A 117 1.14 15.13 9.03
N ARG A 118 2.03 16.08 9.32
CA ARG A 118 2.10 17.34 8.57
C ARG A 118 2.51 17.12 7.11
N ILE A 119 3.50 16.26 6.86
CA ILE A 119 3.90 15.87 5.52
C ILE A 119 2.72 15.30 4.75
N ALA A 120 1.94 14.41 5.39
CA ALA A 120 0.72 13.85 4.79
C ALA A 120 -0.33 14.91 4.50
N TYR A 121 -0.59 15.82 5.43
CA TYR A 121 -1.50 16.94 5.24
C TYR A 121 -1.05 17.82 4.05
N MET A 122 0.21 18.23 4.01
CA MET A 122 0.75 19.05 2.93
C MET A 122 0.75 18.33 1.59
N TRP A 123 0.98 17.02 1.59
CA TRP A 123 0.89 16.21 0.39
C TRP A 123 -0.50 16.26 -0.26
N LEU A 124 -1.56 16.29 0.53
CA LEU A 124 -2.94 16.33 0.03
C LEU A 124 -3.28 17.67 -0.62
N HIS A 125 -2.63 18.74 -0.18
CA HIS A 125 -2.78 20.09 -0.72
C HIS A 125 -1.92 20.34 -1.97
N LEU A 126 -1.00 19.43 -2.31
CA LEU A 126 -0.16 19.60 -3.49
C LEU A 126 -0.96 19.51 -4.80
N PRO A 127 -0.63 20.34 -5.81
CA PRO A 127 -1.13 20.17 -7.17
C PRO A 127 -0.84 18.77 -7.71
N TRP A 128 -1.75 18.25 -8.53
CA TRP A 128 -1.63 16.88 -9.06
C TRP A 128 -0.34 16.67 -9.87
N ARG A 129 0.13 17.69 -10.60
CA ARG A 129 1.38 17.65 -11.39
C ARG A 129 2.59 17.43 -10.49
N THR A 130 2.67 18.15 -9.38
CA THR A 130 3.78 18.03 -8.41
C THR A 130 3.75 16.66 -7.73
N ARG A 131 2.56 16.17 -7.37
CA ARG A 131 2.39 14.81 -6.82
C ARG A 131 2.88 13.73 -7.78
N LEU A 132 2.62 13.86 -9.08
CA LEU A 132 3.14 12.90 -10.08
C LEU A 132 4.67 12.91 -10.11
N HIS A 133 5.29 14.10 -10.11
CA HIS A 133 6.74 14.21 -10.09
C HIS A 133 7.35 13.52 -8.86
N TYR A 134 6.83 13.81 -7.66
CA TYR A 134 7.30 13.20 -6.42
C TYR A 134 6.98 11.71 -6.30
N ASN A 135 5.87 11.25 -6.89
CA ASN A 135 5.58 9.81 -7.00
C ASN A 135 6.65 9.09 -7.83
N SER A 136 7.14 9.71 -8.92
CA SER A 136 8.16 9.11 -9.80
C SER A 136 9.60 9.23 -9.28
N ASN A 137 9.91 10.24 -8.45
CA ASN A 137 11.27 10.53 -8.00
C ASN A 137 11.33 10.57 -6.46
N ASP A 138 11.84 9.50 -5.87
CA ASP A 138 12.01 9.37 -4.42
C ASP A 138 12.92 10.45 -3.83
N ARG A 139 13.99 10.85 -4.53
CA ARG A 139 14.91 11.89 -4.04
C ARG A 139 14.23 13.25 -3.98
N ALA A 140 13.46 13.60 -5.00
CA ALA A 140 12.73 14.87 -5.03
C ALA A 140 11.64 14.91 -3.95
N PHE A 141 10.98 13.77 -3.70
CA PHE A 141 10.04 13.63 -2.59
C PHE A 141 10.73 13.82 -1.23
N LEU A 142 11.86 13.13 -1.00
CA LEU A 142 12.59 13.22 0.26
C LEU A 142 13.14 14.64 0.51
N LEU A 143 13.69 15.29 -0.51
CA LEU A 143 14.14 16.68 -0.41
C LEU A 143 12.98 17.62 -0.02
N TRP A 144 11.80 17.42 -0.63
CA TRP A 144 10.61 18.19 -0.27
C TRP A 144 10.19 17.95 1.18
N THR A 145 10.19 16.69 1.65
CA THR A 145 9.89 16.40 3.06
C THR A 145 10.92 16.98 4.01
N ASP A 146 12.20 16.97 3.65
CA ASP A 146 13.28 17.52 4.46
C ASP A 146 13.12 19.04 4.61
N LEU A 147 12.78 19.73 3.52
CA LEU A 147 12.48 21.16 3.56
C LEU A 147 11.28 21.47 4.47
N LEU A 148 10.25 20.61 4.47
CA LEU A 148 9.12 20.78 5.38
C LEU A 148 9.55 20.62 6.83
N VAL A 149 10.29 19.56 7.17
CA VAL A 149 10.78 19.30 8.53
C VAL A 149 11.68 20.45 9.01
N LEU A 150 12.61 20.89 8.16
CA LEU A 150 13.50 22.01 8.44
C LEU A 150 12.75 23.33 8.65
N SER A 151 11.70 23.58 7.86
CA SER A 151 10.87 24.79 8.00
C SER A 151 10.10 24.81 9.32
N THR A 152 9.87 23.64 9.91
CA THR A 152 9.07 23.49 11.13
C THR A 152 9.89 23.42 12.41
N GLY A 153 11.19 23.15 12.29
CA GLY A 153 12.17 23.61 13.26
C GLY A 153 11.90 23.31 14.73
N GLU A 154 11.36 22.13 15.08
CA GLU A 154 11.62 21.56 16.41
C GLU A 154 12.95 20.78 16.35
N ARG A 155 14.01 21.53 16.13
CA ARG A 155 15.37 21.06 16.37
C ARG A 155 15.57 21.06 17.89
N ASN A 156 15.13 20.00 18.55
CA ASN A 156 15.68 19.72 19.88
C ASN A 156 17.17 19.42 19.67
N ASN A 157 17.99 20.35 20.17
CA ASN A 157 19.40 20.11 20.50
C ASN A 157 19.53 18.84 21.36
#